data_AF-A0A504BHV9-F1
#
_entry.id   AF-A0A504BHV9-F1
#
_cell.length_a   1.000
_cell.length_b   1.000
_cell.length_c   1.000
_cell.angle_alpha   90.00
_cell.angle_beta   90.00
_cell.angle_gamma   90.00
#
_symmetry.space_group_name_H-M   'P 1'
#
loop_
_entity.id
_entity.type
_entity.pdbx_description
1 polymer ?
#
loop_
_entity_poly.entity_id
_entity_poly.type
_entity_poly.pdbx_seq_one_letter_code
_entity_poly.pdbx_strand_id
1 'polypeptide(L)'
;MRTETQTIRIGENMGPVDWTYSSAKDKPEFWREAEADPEAFLFQGRTILAICMYDGWPYWEPRPAIQFVGPLNSAEWTFFNSYGVHDGSIERKPVAAP
;
A
#
# COMPACT_ATOMS: atom_id res chain seq x y z
N MET A 1 -23.21 -18.52 -27.31
CA MET A 1 -22.74 -17.73 -26.14
C MET A 1 -22.67 -18.69 -24.97
N ARG A 2 -21.53 -18.82 -24.29
CA ARG A 2 -21.37 -19.73 -23.15
C ARG A 2 -21.06 -18.84 -21.93
N THR A 3 -21.89 -18.93 -20.90
CA THR A 3 -21.67 -18.21 -19.64
C THR A 3 -21.10 -19.19 -18.63
N GLU A 4 -20.07 -18.77 -17.91
CA GLU A 4 -19.50 -19.54 -16.80
C GLU A 4 -19.41 -18.66 -15.56
N THR A 5 -19.45 -19.29 -14.38
CA THR A 5 -19.23 -18.62 -13.10
C THR A 5 -17.81 -18.91 -12.65
N GLN A 6 -17.00 -17.86 -12.55
CA GLN A 6 -15.65 -17.94 -12.01
C GLN A 6 -15.63 -17.34 -10.60
N THR A 7 -15.13 -18.10 -9.62
CA THR A 7 -14.82 -17.54 -8.30
C THR A 7 -13.38 -17.02 -8.37
N ILE A 8 -13.22 -15.70 -8.28
CA ILE A 8 -11.91 -15.04 -8.25
C ILE A 8 -11.69 -14.57 -6.82
N ARG A 9 -10.61 -15.05 -6.18
CA ARG A 9 -10.15 -14.43 -4.93
C ARG A 9 -9.61 -13.06 -5.29
N ILE A 10 -10.10 -12.03 -4.62
CA ILE A 10 -9.54 -10.68 -4.68
C ILE A 10 -8.82 -10.48 -3.35
N GLY A 11 -7.64 -9.87 -3.38
CA GLY A 11 -6.93 -9.60 -2.12
C GLY A 11 -7.75 -8.70 -1.21
N GLU A 12 -7.58 -8.89 0.08
CA GLU A 12 -8.28 -8.20 1.15
C GLU A 12 -7.27 -7.49 2.08
N ASN A 13 -7.75 -6.43 2.72
CA ASN A 13 -7.02 -5.80 3.81
C ASN A 13 -7.09 -6.71 5.05
N MET A 14 -5.92 -7.16 5.51
CA MET A 14 -5.75 -8.10 6.62
C MET A 14 -5.46 -7.40 7.96
N GLY A 15 -5.50 -6.07 7.98
CA GLY A 15 -5.25 -5.24 9.17
C GLY A 15 -3.90 -4.52 9.15
N PRO A 16 -3.49 -3.96 10.31
CA PRO A 16 -2.26 -3.19 10.46
C PRO A 16 -1.01 -3.93 9.98
N VAL A 17 0.00 -3.19 9.55
CA VAL A 17 1.30 -3.73 9.12
C VAL A 17 1.97 -4.48 10.27
N ASP A 18 2.36 -5.72 10.00
CA ASP A 18 3.32 -6.40 10.85
C ASP A 18 4.72 -5.83 10.59
N TRP A 19 5.14 -4.91 11.45
CA TRP A 19 6.47 -4.28 11.36
C TRP A 19 7.63 -5.22 11.69
N THR A 20 7.38 -6.44 12.15
CA THR A 20 8.42 -7.47 12.29
C THR A 20 8.70 -8.19 10.98
N TYR A 21 7.84 -8.02 9.98
CA TYR A 21 7.96 -8.63 8.66
C TYR A 21 9.24 -8.17 7.95
N SER A 22 9.88 -9.07 7.18
CA SER A 22 11.21 -8.86 6.62
C SER A 22 11.32 -7.64 5.70
N SER A 23 10.27 -7.31 4.94
CA SER A 23 10.22 -6.12 4.08
C SER A 23 9.81 -4.83 4.78
N ALA A 24 9.37 -4.90 6.04
CA ALA A 24 8.88 -3.75 6.83
C ALA A 24 9.82 -3.36 7.98
N LYS A 25 10.53 -4.31 8.57
CA LYS A 25 11.34 -4.12 9.79
C LYS A 25 12.38 -2.99 9.70
N ASP A 26 12.98 -2.82 8.53
CA ASP A 26 14.06 -1.85 8.30
C ASP A 26 13.54 -0.53 7.71
N LYS A 27 12.22 -0.37 7.57
CA LYS A 27 11.64 0.86 7.03
C LYS A 27 11.73 2.00 8.04
N PRO A 28 11.88 3.25 7.56
CA PRO A 28 11.94 4.44 8.41
C PRO A 28 10.73 4.58 9.33
N GLU A 29 10.90 5.22 10.50
CA GLU A 29 9.83 5.42 11.47
C GLU A 29 8.62 6.17 10.90
N PHE A 30 8.84 7.14 10.01
CA PHE A 30 7.75 7.89 9.40
C PHE A 30 6.82 7.03 8.52
N TRP A 31 7.22 5.81 8.14
CA TRP A 31 6.32 4.86 7.49
C TRP A 31 5.24 4.33 8.44
N ARG A 32 5.56 4.21 9.74
CA ARG A 32 4.58 3.89 10.79
C ARG A 32 3.59 5.03 10.98
N GLU A 33 4.09 6.27 10.87
CA GLU A 33 3.22 7.44 10.88
C GLU A 33 2.31 7.47 9.65
N ALA A 34 2.82 7.12 8.47
CA ALA A 34 2.03 7.02 7.25
C ALA A 34 0.99 5.88 7.29
N GLU A 35 1.23 4.82 8.07
CA GLU A 35 0.22 3.79 8.35
C GLU A 35 -0.90 4.34 9.24
N ALA A 36 -0.54 5.09 10.29
CA ALA A 36 -1.51 5.66 11.22
C ALA A 36 -2.34 6.80 10.60
N ASP A 37 -1.74 7.59 9.71
CA ASP A 37 -2.37 8.72 9.02
C ASP A 37 -1.95 8.77 7.54
N PRO A 38 -2.50 7.91 6.67
CA PRO A 38 -2.13 7.86 5.25
C PRO A 38 -2.47 9.15 4.51
N GLU A 39 -3.47 9.90 4.97
CA GLU A 39 -3.89 11.14 4.32
C GLU A 39 -2.85 12.25 4.45
N ALA A 40 -1.98 12.23 5.45
CA ALA A 40 -0.87 13.18 5.60
C ALA A 40 0.32 12.90 4.66
N PHE A 41 0.30 11.79 3.90
CA PHE A 41 1.42 11.34 3.08
C PHE A 41 1.02 11.10 1.61
N LEU A 42 2.05 11.01 0.77
CA LEU A 42 1.97 10.65 -0.64
C LEU A 42 2.93 9.51 -0.92
N PHE A 43 2.56 8.64 -1.86
CA PHE A 43 3.43 7.64 -2.44
C PHE A 43 3.83 8.08 -3.84
N GLN A 44 5.08 8.50 -4.03
CA GLN A 44 5.60 9.04 -5.30
C GLN A 44 4.69 10.13 -5.90
N GLY A 45 4.30 11.13 -5.10
CA GLY A 45 3.38 12.20 -5.51
C GLY A 45 1.91 11.80 -5.62
N ARG A 46 1.53 10.57 -5.26
CA ARG A 46 0.14 10.07 -5.36
C ARG A 46 -0.49 9.88 -3.99
N THR A 47 -1.79 10.10 -3.90
CA THR A 47 -2.54 9.92 -2.65
C THR A 47 -2.46 8.47 -2.17
N ILE A 48 -2.03 8.28 -0.93
CA ILE A 48 -2.11 7.00 -0.23
C ILE A 48 -3.54 6.85 0.31
N LEU A 49 -4.13 5.67 0.10
CA LEU A 49 -5.45 5.30 0.59
C LEU A 49 -5.35 4.46 1.87
N ALA A 50 -4.38 3.54 1.91
CA ALA A 50 -4.11 2.70 3.06
C ALA A 50 -2.67 2.17 3.03
N ILE A 51 -2.12 1.88 4.20
CA ILE A 51 -0.92 1.05 4.36
C ILE A 51 -1.31 -0.05 5.33
N CYS A 52 -1.17 -1.31 4.94
CA CYS A 52 -1.70 -2.43 5.71
C CYS A 52 -1.04 -3.75 5.29
N MET A 53 -1.39 -4.83 5.98
CA MET A 53 -1.19 -6.18 5.46
C MET A 53 -2.24 -6.45 4.38
N TYR A 54 -1.81 -6.87 3.20
CA TYR A 54 -2.69 -7.18 2.06
C TYR A 54 -2.34 -8.55 1.50
N ASP A 55 -3.35 -9.39 1.24
CA ASP A 55 -3.17 -10.78 0.78
C ASP A 55 -3.48 -10.99 -0.71
N GLY A 56 -3.36 -9.95 -1.54
CA GLY A 56 -3.66 -10.05 -2.96
C GLY A 56 -2.58 -10.71 -3.83
N TRP A 57 -2.89 -10.77 -5.13
CA TRP A 57 -1.96 -11.17 -6.18
C TRP A 57 -0.67 -10.33 -6.13
N PRO A 58 0.52 -10.91 -6.39
CA PRO A 58 0.77 -12.28 -6.82
C PRO A 58 0.93 -13.30 -5.70
N TYR A 59 0.96 -12.85 -4.44
CA TYR A 59 1.44 -13.69 -3.34
C TYR A 59 0.33 -14.49 -2.66
N TRP A 60 -0.91 -14.00 -2.64
CA TRP A 60 -2.05 -14.66 -1.98
C TRP A 60 -1.84 -15.00 -0.50
N GLU A 61 -0.97 -14.23 0.15
CA GLU A 61 -0.64 -14.30 1.56
C GLU A 61 -0.47 -12.87 2.10
N PRO A 62 -0.79 -12.61 3.38
CA PRO A 62 -0.70 -11.27 3.96
C PRO A 62 0.74 -10.74 3.88
N ARG A 63 0.93 -9.61 3.21
CA ARG A 63 2.22 -8.92 3.11
C ARG A 63 2.07 -7.42 3.30
N PRO A 64 3.09 -6.72 3.84
CA PRO A 64 3.07 -5.26 3.93
C PRO A 64 2.90 -4.63 2.54
N ALA A 65 1.87 -3.81 2.39
CA ALA A 65 1.50 -3.18 1.13
C ALA A 65 0.99 -1.75 1.32
N ILE A 66 1.06 -0.99 0.23
CA ILE A 66 0.56 0.38 0.12
C ILE A 66 -0.54 0.35 -0.93
N GLN A 67 -1.72 0.87 -0.56
CA GLN A 67 -2.79 1.20 -1.50
C GLN A 67 -2.70 2.69 -1.85
N PHE A 68 -2.68 3.03 -3.13
CA PHE A 68 -2.59 4.41 -3.60
C PHE A 68 -3.47 4.65 -4.82
N VAL A 69 -3.71 5.92 -5.14
CA VAL A 69 -4.44 6.32 -6.35
C VAL A 69 -3.49 6.26 -7.54
N GLY A 70 -3.72 5.29 -8.43
CA GLY A 70 -2.96 5.09 -9.66
C GLY A 70 -3.25 6.14 -10.75
N PRO A 71 -2.55 6.07 -11.88
CA PRO A 71 -2.64 7.05 -12.98
C PRO A 71 -4.04 7.21 -13.59
N LEU A 72 -4.87 6.16 -13.50
CA LEU A 72 -6.23 6.14 -14.04
C LEU A 72 -7.28 6.44 -12.97
N ASN A 73 -6.88 7.09 -11.87
CA ASN A 73 -7.74 7.37 -10.71
C ASN A 73 -8.36 6.10 -10.09
N SER A 74 -7.65 4.98 -10.19
CA SER A 74 -8.02 3.68 -9.63
C SER A 74 -7.20 3.37 -8.38
N ALA A 75 -7.79 2.65 -7.43
CA ALA A 75 -7.03 2.14 -6.29
C ALA A 75 -6.09 1.00 -6.74
N GLU A 76 -4.80 1.18 -6.55
CA GLU A 76 -3.76 0.21 -6.88
C GLU A 76 -3.02 -0.22 -5.62
N TRP A 77 -2.52 -1.46 -5.63
CA TRP A 77 -1.73 -2.04 -4.55
C TRP A 77 -0.29 -2.24 -5.00
N THR A 78 0.66 -1.92 -4.14
CA THR A 78 2.08 -2.28 -4.29
C THR A 78 2.62 -2.83 -2.98
N PHE A 79 3.57 -3.77 -3.05
CA PHE A 79 4.14 -4.42 -1.86
C PHE A 79 5.44 -3.73 -1.45
N PHE A 80 5.80 -3.82 -0.17
CA PHE A 80 7.01 -3.15 0.35
C PHE A 80 8.32 -3.63 -0.30
N ASN A 81 8.31 -4.83 -0.86
CA ASN A 81 9.44 -5.43 -1.58
C ASN A 81 9.40 -5.19 -3.10
N SER A 82 8.42 -4.44 -3.61
CA SER A 82 8.33 -4.10 -5.02
C SER A 82 9.41 -3.08 -5.41
N TYR A 83 9.89 -3.15 -6.66
CA TYR A 83 11.00 -2.34 -7.15
C TYR A 83 10.82 -0.82 -6.94
N GLY A 84 9.59 -0.31 -7.05
CA GLY A 84 9.29 1.12 -6.82
C GLY A 84 9.23 1.55 -5.35
N VAL A 85 9.42 0.63 -4.40
CA VAL A 85 9.16 0.88 -2.97
C VAL A 85 10.47 0.97 -2.19
N HIS A 86 11.02 2.19 -2.16
CA HIS A 86 12.26 2.54 -1.46
C HIS A 86 12.00 3.61 -0.38
N ASP A 87 12.96 3.93 0.48
CA ASP A 87 12.70 4.75 1.67
C ASP A 87 12.15 6.15 1.35
N GLY A 88 12.62 6.77 0.26
CA GLY A 88 12.08 8.03 -0.26
C GLY A 88 10.83 7.91 -1.14
N SER A 89 10.17 6.75 -1.21
CA SER A 89 8.95 6.58 -2.02
C SER A 89 7.69 7.08 -1.32
N ILE A 90 7.74 7.23 0.01
CA ILE A 90 6.71 7.90 0.81
C ILE A 90 7.24 9.27 1.20
N GLU A 91 6.42 10.29 1.02
CA GLU A 91 6.73 11.68 1.35
C GLU A 91 5.56 12.32 2.10
N ARG A 92 5.83 13.25 3.02
CA ARG A 92 4.76 14.01 3.68
C ARG A 92 4.14 14.97 2.69
N LYS A 93 2.82 15.12 2.72
CA LYS A 93 2.14 16.17 1.97
C LYS A 93 2.66 17.53 2.45
N PRO A 94 2.95 18.47 1.52
CA PRO A 94 3.27 19.83 1.91
C PRO A 94 2.05 20.42 2.63
N VAL A 95 2.27 20.91 3.85
CA VAL A 95 1.25 21.70 4.54
C VAL A 95 1.01 22.95 3.70
N ALA A 96 -0.20 23.11 3.17
CA ALA A 96 -0.57 24.32 2.46
C ALA A 96 -0.30 25.51 3.39
N ALA A 97 0.57 26.43 2.96
CA ALA A 97 0.79 27.67 3.68
C ALA A 97 -0.55 28.41 3.81
N PRO A 98 -0.86 28.98 4.98
CA PRO A 98 -2.12 29.67 5.24
C PRO A 98 -2.34 30.88 4.33
#